data_AF-A0A348NM40-F1
#
_entry.id   AF-A0A348NM40-F1
#
_cell.length_a   1.000
_cell.length_b   1.000
_cell.length_c   1.000
_cell.angle_alpha   90.00
_cell.angle_beta   90.00
_cell.angle_gamma   90.00
#
_symmetry.space_group_name_H-M   'P 1'
#
loop_
_entity.id
_entity.type
_entity.pdbx_description
1 polymer ?
#
loop_
_entity_poly.entity_id
_entity_poly.type
_entity_poly.pdbx_seq_one_letter_code
_entity_poly.pdbx_strand_id
1 'polypeptide(L)'
;MIESPQTSPTVIQRLLKRPLLLILVASLALHLLVGLGIGSWKMFIILTEDEAEIEVVIPPEAIQPKQREYKLKTMRSQRSTAISTQIPIAVDLPSEINLPKVDVPKPSINKSAIKARGSAGDLGGGLGGGGGESGFATLFGNTSPLAGALEGTFIDFKQDRYRENPPKQGWMDAGKDFMRNYRLTEFRKFFSAPQKLYATHFYIPLMSADEAPRAYGVENLVQPSQWIAVYQGKFRSTKGGTFRFVGTADDILIVGVKGRTVLSAGFTESNPGKWTPDDEPTHNAPPVSEYLPKLTAGDWFKLTPGEATDLSVVIGEIPGGEFGCYLFIEEKGVSYDKAGDGRPILPVFKLKDFSQSERQTISQDGYEKRMDGPVFGFY
;
A
#
# COMPACT_ATOMS: atom_id res chain seq x y z
N MET A 1 70.37 -37.26 51.70
CA MET A 1 70.19 -35.83 52.05
C MET A 1 71.43 -35.11 51.52
N ILE A 2 71.38 -34.27 50.51
CA ILE A 2 70.62 -33.02 50.42
C ILE A 2 69.89 -32.94 49.07
N GLU A 3 68.60 -32.65 49.14
CA GLU A 3 67.66 -32.56 48.03
C GLU A 3 67.65 -31.11 47.51
N SER A 4 67.92 -30.92 46.21
CA SER A 4 67.88 -29.60 45.55
C SER A 4 66.43 -29.17 45.31
N PRO A 5 66.05 -27.89 45.51
CA PRO A 5 64.69 -27.45 45.23
C PRO A 5 64.45 -27.32 43.73
N GLN A 6 63.52 -28.13 43.21
CA GLN A 6 62.95 -28.00 41.87
C GLN A 6 62.05 -26.74 41.82
N THR A 7 62.48 -25.72 41.08
CA THR A 7 61.68 -24.50 40.84
C THR A 7 60.45 -24.82 39.99
N SER A 8 59.26 -24.52 40.50
CA SER A 8 57.99 -24.67 39.80
C SER A 8 57.86 -23.67 38.64
N PRO A 9 57.41 -24.10 37.44
CA PRO A 9 57.29 -23.20 36.30
C PRO A 9 56.16 -22.20 36.50
N THR A 10 56.44 -20.94 36.17
CA THR A 10 55.52 -19.79 36.26
C THR A 10 54.28 -19.97 35.39
N VAL A 11 53.18 -19.30 35.75
CA VAL A 11 51.87 -19.42 35.06
C VAL A 11 51.96 -19.16 33.54
N ILE A 12 52.84 -18.24 33.14
CA ILE A 12 53.11 -17.88 31.74
C ILE A 12 53.73 -19.07 30.97
N GLN A 13 54.63 -19.82 31.59
CA GLN A 13 55.25 -21.01 30.98
C GLN A 13 54.27 -22.18 30.84
N ARG A 14 53.21 -22.25 31.66
CA ARG A 14 52.14 -23.26 31.52
C ARG A 14 51.15 -22.90 30.40
N LEU A 15 50.89 -21.61 30.19
CA LEU A 15 50.05 -21.10 29.11
C LEU A 15 50.68 -21.32 27.73
N LEU A 16 52.01 -21.15 27.61
CA LEU A 16 52.76 -21.33 26.36
C LEU A 16 52.77 -22.78 25.82
N LYS A 17 52.46 -23.78 26.65
CA LYS A 17 52.41 -25.20 26.25
C LYS A 17 51.03 -25.64 25.71
N ARG A 18 50.05 -24.75 25.62
CA ARG A 18 48.68 -25.06 25.16
C ARG A 18 48.37 -24.27 23.88
N PRO A 19 48.74 -24.80 22.70
CA PRO A 19 48.61 -24.06 21.44
C PRO A 19 47.16 -23.65 21.14
N LEU A 20 46.19 -24.48 21.54
CA LEU A 20 44.76 -24.23 21.30
C LEU A 20 44.23 -23.03 22.12
N LEU A 21 44.72 -22.84 23.35
CA LEU A 21 44.34 -21.72 24.20
C LEU A 21 44.96 -20.40 23.70
N LEU A 22 46.20 -20.45 23.21
CA LEU A 22 46.85 -19.28 22.59
C LEU A 22 46.13 -18.82 21.32
N ILE A 23 45.70 -19.76 20.47
CA ILE A 23 44.93 -19.44 19.26
C ILE A 23 43.59 -18.78 19.62
N LEU A 24 42.90 -19.28 20.66
CA LEU A 24 41.64 -18.71 21.13
C LEU A 24 41.81 -17.27 21.65
N VAL A 25 42.85 -17.02 22.45
CA VAL A 25 43.14 -15.68 22.98
C VAL A 25 43.56 -14.73 21.86
N ALA A 26 44.38 -15.18 20.91
CA ALA A 26 44.77 -14.38 19.75
C ALA A 26 43.57 -14.04 18.85
N SER A 27 42.68 -15.00 18.62
CA SER A 27 41.45 -14.78 17.86
C SER A 27 40.53 -13.76 18.55
N LEU A 28 40.35 -13.88 19.86
CA LEU A 28 39.53 -12.93 20.63
C LEU A 28 40.12 -11.51 20.60
N ALA A 29 41.44 -11.39 20.72
CA ALA A 29 42.13 -10.11 20.62
C ALA A 29 41.98 -9.48 19.22
N LEU A 30 42.04 -10.29 18.17
CA LEU A 30 41.85 -9.84 16.79
C LEU A 30 40.41 -9.31 16.58
N HIS A 31 39.40 -10.01 17.07
CA HIS A 31 38.00 -9.57 16.95
C HIS A 31 37.74 -8.26 17.71
N LEU A 32 38.35 -8.09 18.88
CA LEU A 32 38.26 -6.84 19.64
C LEU A 32 38.92 -5.67 18.91
N LEU A 33 40.09 -5.88 18.29
CA LEU A 33 40.77 -4.85 17.50
C LEU A 33 39.96 -4.44 16.26
N VAL A 34 39.39 -5.41 15.54
CA VAL A 34 38.54 -5.13 14.37
C VAL A 34 37.26 -4.39 14.79
N GLY A 35 36.62 -4.83 15.88
CA GLY A 35 35.43 -4.16 16.42
C GLY A 35 35.69 -2.70 16.83
N LEU A 36 36.81 -2.44 17.51
CA LEU A 36 37.23 -1.08 17.89
C LEU A 36 37.57 -0.22 16.68
N GLY A 37 38.21 -0.77 15.64
CA GLY A 37 38.52 -0.05 14.41
C GLY A 37 37.27 0.37 13.65
N ILE A 38 36.34 -0.56 13.42
CA ILE A 38 35.07 -0.28 12.71
C ILE A 38 34.19 0.67 13.53
N GLY A 39 34.10 0.46 14.85
CA GLY A 39 33.36 1.35 15.75
C GLY A 39 33.90 2.77 15.74
N SER A 40 35.23 2.93 15.82
CA SER A 40 35.87 4.25 15.78
C SER A 40 35.68 4.95 14.43
N TRP A 41 35.77 4.20 13.32
CA TRP A 41 35.52 4.73 11.97
C TRP A 41 34.08 5.23 11.78
N LYS A 42 33.09 4.48 12.29
CA LYS A 42 31.68 4.88 12.24
C LYS A 42 31.40 6.11 13.10
N MET A 43 32.00 6.20 14.28
CA MET A 43 31.88 7.38 15.14
C MET A 43 32.54 8.61 14.52
N PHE A 44 33.68 8.44 13.84
CA PHE A 44 34.33 9.52 13.09
C PHE A 44 33.41 10.08 12.00
N ILE A 45 32.80 9.21 11.17
CA ILE A 45 31.87 9.64 10.12
C ILE A 45 30.67 10.43 10.71
N ILE A 46 30.09 9.95 11.81
CA ILE A 46 28.95 10.64 12.44
C ILE A 46 29.36 12.01 13.01
N LEU A 47 30.59 12.14 13.52
CA LEU A 47 31.09 13.41 14.05
C LEU A 47 31.62 14.38 12.98
N THR A 48 31.86 13.90 11.75
CA THR A 48 32.35 14.70 10.60
C THR A 48 31.32 14.81 9.48
N GLU A 49 30.03 14.50 9.72
CA GLU A 49 28.97 15.00 8.86
C GLU A 49 28.94 16.52 9.01
N ASP A 50 29.64 17.20 8.11
CA ASP A 50 29.73 18.64 8.00
C ASP A 50 28.33 19.25 8.00
N GLU A 51 28.16 20.32 8.80
CA GLU A 51 26.98 21.16 8.73
C GLU A 51 26.74 21.55 7.27
N ALA A 52 25.55 21.26 6.77
CA ALA A 52 25.18 21.61 5.42
C ALA A 52 25.28 23.14 5.25
N GLU A 53 26.40 23.60 4.70
CA GLU A 53 26.51 24.95 4.18
C GLU A 53 25.45 25.09 3.09
N ILE A 54 24.43 25.89 3.38
CA ILE A 54 23.39 26.25 2.42
C ILE A 54 24.07 27.13 1.37
N GLU A 55 24.58 26.50 0.33
CA GLU A 55 24.99 27.22 -0.88
C GLU A 55 23.70 27.80 -1.50
N VAL A 56 23.50 29.10 -1.32
CA VAL A 56 22.41 29.84 -1.95
C VAL A 56 22.70 29.84 -3.45
N VAL A 57 22.15 28.86 -4.15
CA VAL A 57 22.09 28.86 -5.61
C VAL A 57 21.24 30.06 -6.00
N ILE A 58 21.91 31.13 -6.42
CA ILE A 58 21.27 32.24 -7.12
C ILE A 58 20.55 31.63 -8.32
N PRO A 59 19.21 31.77 -8.44
CA PRO A 59 18.49 31.22 -9.59
C PRO A 59 19.06 31.86 -10.86
N PRO A 60 19.41 31.07 -11.90
CA PRO A 60 19.85 31.64 -13.16
C PRO A 60 18.75 32.56 -13.70
N GLU A 61 19.18 33.71 -14.23
CA GLU A 61 18.31 34.70 -14.85
C GLU A 61 17.35 34.00 -15.83
N ALA A 62 16.05 34.27 -15.66
CA ALA A 62 15.00 33.56 -16.36
C ALA A 62 15.24 33.59 -17.87
N ILE A 63 15.53 32.41 -18.45
CA ILE A 63 15.58 32.26 -19.90
C ILE A 63 14.18 32.57 -20.42
N GLN A 64 14.02 33.72 -21.07
CA GLN A 64 12.76 34.09 -21.69
C GLN A 64 12.34 32.95 -22.64
N PRO A 65 11.11 32.41 -22.53
CA PRO A 65 10.69 31.31 -23.37
C PRO A 65 10.68 31.80 -24.82
N LYS A 66 11.67 31.33 -25.60
CA LYS A 66 11.67 31.49 -27.05
C LYS A 66 10.42 30.77 -27.55
N GLN A 67 9.40 31.51 -28.00
CA GLN A 67 8.21 30.94 -28.62
C GLN A 67 8.67 30.05 -29.78
N ARG A 68 8.63 28.74 -29.58
CA ARG A 68 8.81 27.77 -30.64
C ARG A 68 7.50 27.73 -31.38
N GLU A 69 7.45 28.31 -32.58
CA GLU A 69 6.34 28.08 -33.50
C GLU A 69 6.32 26.59 -33.86
N TYR A 70 5.46 25.83 -33.19
CA TYR A 70 5.15 24.48 -33.61
C TYR A 70 4.29 24.58 -34.87
N LYS A 71 4.90 24.40 -36.04
CA LYS A 71 4.15 24.05 -37.25
C LYS A 71 3.61 22.64 -37.07
N LEU A 72 2.45 22.53 -36.44
CA LEU A 72 1.66 21.31 -36.40
C LEU A 72 1.26 20.96 -37.84
N LYS A 73 1.95 19.99 -38.46
CA LYS A 73 1.36 19.25 -39.58
C LYS A 73 0.20 18.46 -38.98
N THR A 74 -1.00 18.98 -39.12
CA THR A 74 -2.22 18.24 -38.80
C THR A 74 -2.34 17.07 -39.78
N MET A 75 -1.87 15.89 -39.37
CA MET A 75 -2.43 14.66 -39.91
C MET A 75 -3.87 14.60 -39.40
N ARG A 76 -4.79 15.05 -40.26
CA ARG A 76 -6.22 14.92 -40.09
C ARG A 76 -6.53 13.42 -40.12
N SER A 77 -6.44 12.77 -38.97
CA SER A 77 -7.10 11.48 -38.76
C SER A 77 -8.58 11.73 -39.03
N GLN A 78 -9.05 11.28 -40.19
CA GLN A 78 -10.48 11.15 -40.48
C GLN A 78 -11.09 10.17 -39.48
N ARG A 79 -11.39 10.66 -38.27
CA ARG A 79 -12.49 10.14 -37.47
C ARG A 79 -13.71 10.90 -37.94
N SER A 80 -14.45 10.30 -38.86
CA SER A 80 -15.79 10.70 -39.24
C SER A 80 -16.73 10.52 -38.05
N THR A 81 -16.77 11.49 -37.13
CA THR A 81 -17.94 11.71 -36.29
C THR A 81 -18.84 12.68 -37.05
N ALA A 82 -19.61 12.12 -38.00
CA ALA A 82 -20.80 12.81 -38.46
C ALA A 82 -21.75 12.89 -37.26
N ILE A 83 -21.82 14.08 -36.66
CA ILE A 83 -22.90 14.45 -35.75
C ILE A 83 -24.17 14.35 -36.60
N SER A 84 -24.95 13.29 -36.39
CA SER A 84 -26.28 13.17 -36.96
C SER A 84 -27.15 14.25 -36.33
N THR A 85 -27.31 15.38 -37.02
CA THR A 85 -28.41 16.30 -36.79
C THR A 85 -29.71 15.51 -36.93
N GLN A 86 -30.42 15.29 -35.83
CA GLN A 86 -31.76 14.71 -35.87
C GLN A 86 -32.66 15.65 -36.69
N ILE A 87 -33.12 15.16 -37.83
CA ILE A 87 -34.22 15.77 -38.59
C ILE A 87 -35.50 15.36 -37.87
N PRO A 88 -36.38 16.29 -37.46
CA PRO A 88 -37.69 15.90 -36.93
C PRO A 88 -38.52 15.29 -38.06
N ILE A 89 -38.71 13.98 -38.02
CA ILE A 89 -39.64 13.27 -38.90
C ILE A 89 -41.04 13.44 -38.30
N ALA A 90 -41.82 14.36 -38.86
CA ALA A 90 -43.28 14.32 -38.74
C ALA A 90 -43.79 13.43 -39.87
N VAL A 91 -44.33 12.25 -39.54
CA VAL A 91 -45.08 11.43 -40.50
C VAL A 91 -46.31 10.83 -39.81
N ASP A 92 -47.44 11.14 -40.45
CA ASP A 92 -48.78 10.59 -40.28
C ASP A 92 -48.78 9.06 -40.40
N LEU A 93 -49.54 8.35 -39.56
CA LEU A 93 -49.73 6.89 -39.71
C LEU A 93 -50.47 6.61 -41.02
N PRO A 94 -50.05 5.60 -41.82
CA PRO A 94 -50.62 4.27 -41.64
C PRO A 94 -49.71 3.06 -41.94
N SER A 95 -50.01 1.98 -41.20
CA SER A 95 -50.05 0.54 -41.54
C SER A 95 -48.91 -0.16 -42.32
N GLU A 96 -48.25 -1.07 -41.59
CA GLU A 96 -47.72 -2.39 -42.00
C GLU A 96 -46.76 -2.49 -43.20
N ILE A 97 -45.46 -2.50 -42.89
CA ILE A 97 -44.43 -3.12 -43.72
C ILE A 97 -43.65 -4.11 -42.86
N ASN A 98 -43.84 -5.40 -43.10
CA ASN A 98 -43.08 -6.50 -42.50
C ASN A 98 -41.67 -6.53 -43.10
N LEU A 99 -40.65 -6.19 -42.30
CA LEU A 99 -39.24 -6.41 -42.61
C LEU A 99 -38.72 -7.62 -41.81
N PRO A 100 -37.93 -8.52 -42.41
CA PRO A 100 -37.42 -9.70 -41.73
C PRO A 100 -36.44 -9.30 -40.63
N LYS A 101 -36.59 -9.88 -39.43
CA LYS A 101 -35.65 -9.71 -38.32
C LYS A 101 -34.30 -10.31 -38.73
N VAL A 102 -33.31 -9.43 -38.96
CA VAL A 102 -31.91 -9.82 -38.90
C VAL A 102 -31.52 -9.81 -37.44
N ASP A 103 -31.43 -10.99 -36.83
CA ASP A 103 -30.86 -11.15 -35.50
C ASP A 103 -29.34 -10.92 -35.59
N VAL A 104 -28.93 -9.68 -35.32
CA VAL A 104 -27.54 -9.37 -35.01
C VAL A 104 -27.28 -9.91 -33.60
N PRO A 105 -26.35 -10.86 -33.40
CA PRO A 105 -25.99 -11.30 -32.07
C PRO A 105 -25.47 -10.09 -31.29
N LYS A 106 -26.19 -9.67 -30.25
CA LYS A 106 -25.67 -8.70 -29.28
C LYS A 106 -24.44 -9.33 -28.64
N PRO A 107 -23.26 -8.69 -28.66
CA PRO A 107 -22.17 -9.13 -27.79
C PRO A 107 -22.70 -9.09 -26.35
N SER A 108 -22.44 -10.14 -25.59
CA SER A 108 -22.82 -10.25 -24.19
C SER A 108 -22.09 -9.19 -23.36
N ILE A 109 -22.73 -8.04 -23.16
CA ILE A 109 -22.31 -7.01 -22.20
C ILE A 109 -22.70 -7.48 -20.79
N ASN A 110 -22.06 -8.54 -20.30
CA ASN A 110 -22.29 -9.08 -18.97
C ASN A 110 -20.96 -9.15 -18.19
N LYS A 111 -20.26 -8.02 -18.03
CA LYS A 111 -19.16 -7.83 -17.03
C LYS A 111 -18.55 -6.41 -16.97
N SER A 112 -19.26 -5.36 -17.37
CA SER A 112 -18.62 -4.05 -17.68
C SER A 112 -18.99 -2.90 -16.75
N ALA A 113 -18.67 -3.00 -15.45
CA ALA A 113 -18.51 -1.81 -14.62
C ALA A 113 -17.41 -2.08 -13.58
N ILE A 114 -16.33 -1.28 -13.63
CA ILE A 114 -15.36 -1.24 -12.52
C ILE A 114 -16.10 -0.65 -11.32
N LYS A 115 -16.03 -1.28 -10.14
CA LYS A 115 -16.60 -0.66 -8.94
C LYS A 115 -15.84 0.62 -8.61
N ALA A 116 -16.50 1.75 -8.87
CA ALA A 116 -15.98 3.08 -8.63
C ALA A 116 -16.19 3.51 -7.18
N ARG A 117 -15.42 4.52 -6.73
CA ARG A 117 -15.73 5.28 -5.50
C ARG A 117 -16.92 6.21 -5.76
N GLY A 118 -18.13 5.66 -5.72
CA GLY A 118 -19.36 6.41 -5.91
C GLY A 118 -20.40 5.69 -6.76
N SER A 119 -21.61 6.28 -6.80
CA SER A 119 -22.76 5.68 -7.49
C SER A 119 -22.53 5.63 -9.01
N ALA A 120 -22.67 4.44 -9.59
CA ALA A 120 -22.59 4.17 -11.03
C ALA A 120 -23.78 4.74 -11.84
N GLY A 121 -24.50 5.72 -11.30
CA GLY A 121 -25.62 6.40 -11.95
C GLY A 121 -25.21 7.48 -12.96
N ASP A 122 -23.93 7.85 -13.00
CA ASP A 122 -23.41 8.94 -13.85
C ASP A 122 -22.51 8.45 -14.99
N LEU A 123 -22.62 7.16 -15.35
CA LEU A 123 -21.93 6.56 -16.50
C LEU A 123 -22.54 6.99 -17.87
N GLY A 124 -23.47 7.95 -17.87
CA GLY A 124 -24.19 8.43 -19.04
C GLY A 124 -23.77 9.80 -19.58
N GLY A 125 -22.89 10.55 -18.93
CA GLY A 125 -22.47 11.85 -19.45
C GLY A 125 -21.55 12.62 -18.52
N GLY A 126 -20.24 12.61 -18.81
CA GLY A 126 -19.33 13.40 -17.97
C GLY A 126 -17.84 13.19 -18.22
N LEU A 127 -17.38 13.23 -19.47
CA LEU A 127 -15.97 13.57 -19.77
C LEU A 127 -15.71 15.09 -19.65
N GLY A 128 -16.40 15.77 -18.73
CA GLY A 128 -16.23 17.21 -18.54
C GLY A 128 -17.13 17.75 -17.44
N GLY A 129 -16.51 18.24 -16.37
CA GLY A 129 -17.22 19.04 -15.36
C GLY A 129 -16.55 19.13 -14.00
N GLY A 130 -15.46 19.91 -13.90
CA GLY A 130 -15.08 20.57 -12.64
C GLY A 130 -14.04 19.88 -11.76
N GLY A 131 -12.76 20.22 -11.97
CA GLY A 131 -11.71 20.08 -10.95
C GLY A 131 -10.58 19.10 -11.27
N GLY A 132 -9.73 19.43 -12.26
CA GLY A 132 -8.28 19.14 -12.28
C GLY A 132 -7.72 17.70 -12.20
N GLU A 133 -8.48 16.68 -11.81
CA GLU A 133 -7.98 15.30 -11.70
C GLU A 133 -8.50 14.45 -12.87
N SER A 134 -7.68 14.30 -13.90
CA SER A 134 -7.96 13.49 -15.10
C SER A 134 -7.84 11.98 -14.84
N GLY A 135 -8.43 11.46 -13.75
CA GLY A 135 -8.33 10.05 -13.34
C GLY A 135 -9.67 9.44 -12.94
N PHE A 136 -9.86 8.17 -13.29
CA PHE A 136 -10.97 7.34 -12.80
C PHE A 136 -10.69 6.87 -11.35
N ALA A 137 -11.70 6.99 -10.48
CA ALA A 137 -11.63 6.65 -9.05
C ALA A 137 -12.19 5.25 -8.79
N THR A 138 -11.32 4.30 -8.44
CA THR A 138 -11.70 2.92 -8.05
C THR A 138 -11.72 2.78 -6.53
N LEU A 139 -12.32 1.70 -6.00
CA LEU A 139 -12.25 1.41 -4.57
C LEU A 139 -10.81 1.22 -4.06
N PHE A 140 -9.90 0.80 -4.94
CA PHE A 140 -8.46 0.63 -4.71
C PHE A 140 -7.63 1.91 -4.89
N GLY A 141 -8.24 3.03 -5.27
CA GLY A 141 -7.58 4.32 -5.47
C GLY A 141 -7.80 4.92 -6.87
N ASN A 142 -7.22 6.10 -7.09
CA ASN A 142 -7.31 6.84 -8.34
C ASN A 142 -6.28 6.35 -9.36
N THR A 143 -6.66 6.33 -10.64
CA THR A 143 -5.75 6.00 -11.75
C THR A 143 -4.78 7.13 -12.10
N SER A 144 -5.07 8.36 -11.64
CA SER A 144 -4.15 9.50 -11.74
C SER A 144 -3.51 9.80 -10.37
N PRO A 145 -2.25 10.29 -10.36
CA PRO A 145 -1.60 10.74 -9.13
C PRO A 145 -2.42 11.80 -8.41
N LEU A 146 -2.64 11.57 -7.12
CA LEU A 146 -3.29 12.52 -6.21
C LEU A 146 -2.28 12.98 -5.17
N ALA A 147 -2.22 14.29 -4.93
CA ALA A 147 -1.36 14.86 -3.91
C ALA A 147 -1.66 14.25 -2.52
N GLY A 148 -0.61 13.80 -1.84
CA GLY A 148 -0.72 13.20 -0.51
C GLY A 148 -1.31 11.79 -0.45
N ALA A 149 -1.58 11.14 -1.60
CA ALA A 149 -2.00 9.73 -1.65
C ALA A 149 -0.81 8.76 -1.59
N LEU A 150 -1.09 7.50 -1.25
CA LEU A 150 -0.10 6.42 -1.36
C LEU A 150 -0.16 5.80 -2.75
N GLU A 151 1.01 5.55 -3.34
CA GLU A 151 1.13 4.88 -4.63
C GLU A 151 1.08 3.36 -4.46
N GLY A 152 0.07 2.75 -5.07
CA GLY A 152 -0.22 1.32 -5.07
C GLY A 152 0.41 0.59 -6.24
N THR A 153 1.12 -0.50 -5.93
CA THR A 153 1.65 -1.46 -6.89
C THR A 153 1.01 -2.82 -6.68
N PHE A 154 0.29 -3.31 -7.68
CA PHE A 154 -0.26 -4.67 -7.71
C PHE A 154 0.82 -5.68 -8.10
N ILE A 155 0.90 -6.77 -7.35
CA ILE A 155 1.83 -7.89 -7.55
C ILE A 155 1.02 -9.19 -7.65
N ASP A 156 1.26 -9.95 -8.71
CA ASP A 156 0.70 -11.29 -8.91
C ASP A 156 1.74 -12.36 -8.58
N PHE A 157 1.49 -13.20 -7.57
CA PHE A 157 2.41 -14.26 -7.18
C PHE A 157 2.37 -15.48 -8.09
N LYS A 158 1.40 -15.56 -9.00
CA LYS A 158 1.18 -16.71 -9.89
C LYS A 158 2.05 -16.67 -11.14
N GLN A 159 2.54 -15.49 -11.52
CA GLN A 159 3.28 -15.27 -12.77
C GLN A 159 4.63 -14.62 -12.49
N ASP A 160 5.66 -15.02 -13.23
CA ASP A 160 6.92 -14.29 -13.23
C ASP A 160 6.78 -12.93 -13.96
N ARG A 161 7.80 -12.10 -13.85
CA ARG A 161 7.85 -10.77 -14.48
C ARG A 161 7.65 -10.78 -16.00
N TYR A 162 7.84 -11.91 -16.67
CA TYR A 162 7.68 -12.07 -18.12
C TYR A 162 6.37 -12.78 -18.49
N ARG A 163 5.67 -13.34 -17.49
CA ARG A 163 4.47 -14.19 -17.61
C ARG A 163 4.75 -15.49 -18.36
N GLU A 164 5.96 -16.02 -18.21
CA GLU A 164 6.38 -17.25 -18.89
C GLU A 164 6.27 -18.47 -17.98
N ASN A 165 6.70 -18.34 -16.71
CA ASN A 165 6.67 -19.43 -15.74
C ASN A 165 6.10 -18.97 -14.39
N PRO A 166 5.39 -19.85 -13.66
CA PRO A 166 5.00 -19.57 -12.29
C PRO A 166 6.24 -19.57 -11.38
N PRO A 167 6.41 -18.55 -10.51
CA PRO A 167 7.49 -18.54 -9.54
C PRO A 167 7.35 -19.69 -8.53
N LYS A 168 8.47 -20.24 -8.07
CA LYS A 168 8.48 -21.31 -7.05
C LYS A 168 8.06 -20.82 -5.65
N GLN A 169 8.09 -19.52 -5.43
CA GLN A 169 7.85 -18.87 -4.14
C GLN A 169 6.57 -18.07 -4.23
N GLY A 170 5.72 -18.17 -3.21
CA GLY A 170 4.50 -17.37 -3.12
C GLY A 170 4.64 -16.15 -2.21
N TRP A 171 3.50 -15.58 -1.83
CA TRP A 171 3.43 -14.49 -0.85
C TRP A 171 4.12 -14.84 0.48
N MET A 172 3.95 -16.06 0.98
CA MET A 172 4.52 -16.45 2.29
C MET A 172 6.06 -16.42 2.33
N ASP A 173 6.72 -16.68 1.19
CA ASP A 173 8.18 -16.60 1.11
C ASP A 173 8.64 -15.18 0.81
N ALA A 174 8.09 -14.56 -0.25
CA ALA A 174 8.53 -13.25 -0.71
C ALA A 174 8.11 -12.12 0.24
N GLY A 175 6.93 -12.24 0.84
CA GLY A 175 6.40 -11.30 1.82
C GLY A 175 7.28 -11.24 3.07
N LYS A 176 7.85 -12.38 3.50
CA LYS A 176 8.76 -12.44 4.65
C LYS A 176 10.02 -11.60 4.44
N ASP A 177 10.58 -11.63 3.24
CA ASP A 177 11.74 -10.81 2.89
C ASP A 177 11.34 -9.34 2.75
N PHE A 178 10.20 -9.07 2.12
CA PHE A 178 9.63 -7.72 2.01
C PHE A 178 9.43 -7.07 3.38
N MET A 179 8.85 -7.77 4.36
CA MET A 179 8.58 -7.20 5.69
C MET A 179 9.82 -6.81 6.49
N ARG A 180 11.03 -7.23 6.08
CA ARG A 180 12.27 -6.80 6.73
C ARG A 180 12.65 -5.36 6.42
N ASN A 181 12.24 -4.86 5.26
CA ASN A 181 12.75 -3.60 4.72
C ASN A 181 11.71 -2.77 3.96
N TYR A 182 10.52 -3.32 3.71
CA TYR A 182 9.43 -2.76 2.91
C TYR A 182 9.86 -2.29 1.51
N ARG A 183 10.78 -3.01 0.86
CA ARG A 183 11.27 -2.68 -0.49
C ARG A 183 10.58 -3.52 -1.56
N LEU A 184 9.94 -2.85 -2.52
CA LEU A 184 9.32 -3.52 -3.68
C LEU A 184 10.29 -4.35 -4.53
N THR A 185 11.60 -4.14 -4.39
CA THR A 185 12.63 -4.94 -5.07
C THR A 185 12.55 -6.43 -4.75
N GLU A 186 12.01 -6.81 -3.58
CA GLU A 186 11.79 -8.21 -3.22
C GLU A 186 10.77 -8.89 -4.16
N PHE A 187 9.91 -8.11 -4.80
CA PHE A 187 8.90 -8.59 -5.73
C PHE A 187 9.30 -8.54 -7.21
N ARG A 188 10.54 -8.14 -7.54
CA ARG A 188 11.00 -7.95 -8.95
C ARG A 188 10.88 -9.17 -9.87
N LYS A 189 10.74 -10.37 -9.29
CA LYS A 189 10.61 -11.64 -10.00
C LYS A 189 9.17 -11.95 -10.40
N PHE A 190 8.20 -11.33 -9.76
CA PHE A 190 6.77 -11.51 -9.98
C PHE A 190 6.25 -10.54 -11.03
N PHE A 191 5.12 -10.89 -11.65
CA PHE A 191 4.39 -9.94 -12.47
C PHE A 191 3.85 -8.80 -11.60
N SER A 192 4.03 -7.57 -12.08
CA SER A 192 3.46 -6.37 -11.47
C SER A 192 2.62 -5.62 -12.48
N ALA A 193 1.45 -5.13 -12.09
CA ALA A 193 0.62 -4.34 -12.99
C ALA A 193 1.35 -3.04 -13.42
N PRO A 194 1.33 -2.69 -14.72
CA PRO A 194 1.90 -1.42 -15.19
C PRO A 194 1.18 -0.19 -14.63
N GLN A 195 -0.15 -0.27 -14.49
CA GLN A 195 -0.95 0.79 -13.90
C GLN A 195 -0.67 0.91 -12.39
N LYS A 196 -0.54 2.14 -11.90
CA LYS A 196 -0.51 2.45 -10.46
C LYS A 196 -1.86 2.98 -10.01
N LEU A 197 -2.20 2.78 -8.74
CA LEU A 197 -3.39 3.38 -8.13
C LEU A 197 -3.00 4.22 -6.91
N TYR A 198 -3.63 5.38 -6.76
CA TYR A 198 -3.31 6.34 -5.71
C TYR A 198 -4.43 6.38 -4.68
N ALA A 199 -4.19 5.80 -3.50
CA ALA A 199 -5.20 5.64 -2.46
C ALA A 199 -5.00 6.62 -1.30
N THR A 200 -6.11 7.14 -0.79
CA THR A 200 -6.14 8.05 0.37
C THR A 200 -6.71 7.38 1.63
N HIS A 201 -7.32 6.21 1.52
CA HIS A 201 -7.85 5.43 2.63
C HIS A 201 -8.02 3.96 2.23
N PHE A 202 -8.11 3.09 3.22
CA PHE A 202 -8.25 1.63 3.06
C PHE A 202 -9.52 1.16 3.77
N TYR A 203 -10.65 1.66 3.26
CA TYR A 203 -11.99 1.23 3.67
C TYR A 203 -12.68 0.73 2.41
N ILE A 204 -12.51 -0.55 2.14
CA ILE A 204 -12.95 -1.26 0.95
C ILE A 204 -14.00 -2.26 1.43
N PRO A 205 -15.29 -2.01 1.12
CA PRO A 205 -16.36 -2.95 1.46
C PRO A 205 -16.12 -4.33 0.88
N LEU A 206 -16.74 -5.36 1.44
CA LEU A 206 -16.65 -6.71 0.89
C LEU A 206 -17.12 -6.75 -0.58
N MET A 207 -16.33 -7.38 -1.43
CA MET A 207 -16.58 -7.51 -2.86
C MET A 207 -15.91 -8.76 -3.43
N SER A 208 -16.19 -9.08 -4.69
CA SER A 208 -15.40 -10.10 -5.41
C SER A 208 -13.95 -9.67 -5.58
N ALA A 209 -13.02 -10.62 -5.41
CA ALA A 209 -11.59 -10.44 -5.69
C ALA A 209 -11.29 -10.01 -7.15
N ASP A 210 -12.25 -10.20 -8.08
CA ASP A 210 -12.19 -9.72 -9.46
C ASP A 210 -11.95 -8.21 -9.58
N GLU A 211 -12.37 -7.43 -8.57
CA GLU A 211 -12.32 -5.98 -8.63
C GLU A 211 -10.89 -5.44 -8.59
N ALA A 212 -9.95 -6.10 -7.91
CA ALA A 212 -8.57 -5.62 -7.82
C ALA A 212 -7.85 -5.73 -9.18
N PRO A 213 -7.79 -6.90 -9.85
CA PRO A 213 -7.25 -6.98 -11.22
C PRO A 213 -7.88 -5.97 -12.17
N ARG A 214 -9.19 -5.75 -12.07
CA ARG A 214 -9.92 -4.82 -12.92
C ARG A 214 -9.56 -3.36 -12.65
N ALA A 215 -9.42 -2.98 -11.38
CA ALA A 215 -8.98 -1.64 -10.99
C ALA A 215 -7.58 -1.32 -11.51
N TYR A 216 -6.70 -2.33 -11.58
CA TYR A 216 -5.34 -2.21 -12.12
C TYR A 216 -5.26 -2.47 -13.65
N GLY A 217 -6.38 -2.73 -14.33
CA GLY A 217 -6.45 -2.95 -15.78
C GLY A 217 -5.74 -4.21 -16.27
N VAL A 218 -5.68 -5.24 -15.42
CA VAL A 218 -5.00 -6.53 -15.68
C VAL A 218 -5.94 -7.72 -15.55
N GLU A 219 -7.26 -7.52 -15.54
CA GLU A 219 -8.28 -8.56 -15.37
C GLU A 219 -8.25 -9.65 -16.45
N ASN A 220 -7.72 -9.32 -17.64
CA ASN A 220 -7.53 -10.29 -18.72
C ASN A 220 -6.14 -10.96 -18.69
N LEU A 221 -5.29 -10.58 -17.74
CA LEU A 221 -3.90 -11.03 -17.63
C LEU A 221 -3.64 -11.85 -16.35
N VAL A 222 -4.38 -11.59 -15.27
CA VAL A 222 -4.19 -12.25 -13.98
C VAL A 222 -5.52 -12.80 -13.47
N GLN A 223 -5.48 -13.95 -12.79
CA GLN A 223 -6.64 -14.46 -12.06
C GLN A 223 -6.84 -13.68 -10.74
N PRO A 224 -8.07 -13.56 -10.25
CA PRO A 224 -8.44 -12.85 -9.00
C PRO A 224 -8.11 -13.67 -7.75
N SER A 225 -6.86 -14.10 -7.63
CA SER A 225 -6.36 -14.95 -6.54
C SER A 225 -4.89 -14.68 -6.28
N GLN A 226 -4.37 -14.92 -5.08
CA GLN A 226 -2.92 -14.90 -4.82
C GLN A 226 -2.22 -13.61 -5.28
N TRP A 227 -2.81 -12.47 -4.93
CA TRP A 227 -2.27 -11.15 -5.26
C TRP A 227 -2.15 -10.28 -4.01
N ILE A 228 -1.25 -9.31 -4.06
CA ILE A 228 -1.21 -8.20 -3.11
C ILE A 228 -1.16 -6.88 -3.87
N ALA A 229 -1.58 -5.81 -3.22
CA ALA A 229 -1.29 -4.45 -3.60
C ALA A 229 -0.53 -3.76 -2.47
N VAL A 230 0.65 -3.25 -2.78
CA VAL A 230 1.52 -2.53 -1.83
C VAL A 230 1.42 -1.04 -2.11
N TYR A 231 0.91 -0.29 -1.14
CA TYR A 231 0.75 1.15 -1.19
C TYR A 231 1.84 1.82 -0.36
N GLN A 232 2.68 2.63 -0.98
CA GLN A 232 3.78 3.33 -0.30
C GLN A 232 3.70 4.83 -0.49
N GLY A 233 4.15 5.55 0.53
CA GLY A 233 4.22 6.99 0.51
C GLY A 233 4.57 7.53 1.88
N LYS A 234 4.22 8.79 2.12
CA LYS A 234 4.42 9.44 3.41
C LYS A 234 3.07 9.85 4.00
N PHE A 235 3.04 10.00 5.31
CA PHE A 235 1.95 10.61 6.06
C PHE A 235 2.50 11.46 7.21
N ARG A 236 1.68 12.33 7.80
CA ARG A 236 2.04 13.16 8.95
C ARG A 236 0.84 13.45 9.83
N SER A 237 1.06 13.72 11.11
CA SER A 237 0.04 14.37 11.96
C SER A 237 0.36 15.86 12.07
N THR A 238 -0.61 16.74 11.84
CA THR A 238 -0.42 18.20 11.99
C THR A 238 -0.13 18.60 13.43
N LYS A 239 -0.74 17.92 14.40
CA LYS A 239 -0.59 18.18 15.84
C LYS A 239 0.41 17.27 16.53
N GLY A 240 0.92 16.25 15.82
CA GLY A 240 1.62 15.13 16.45
C GLY A 240 0.66 14.25 17.26
N GLY A 241 1.21 13.28 17.99
CA GLY A 241 0.44 12.40 18.86
C GLY A 241 0.99 10.99 18.93
N THR A 242 0.33 10.15 19.71
CA THR A 242 0.60 8.70 19.76
C THR A 242 -0.62 7.98 19.23
N PHE A 243 -0.43 7.17 18.20
CA PHE A 243 -1.50 6.54 17.44
C PHE A 243 -1.28 5.04 17.35
N ARG A 244 -2.35 4.28 17.13
CA ARG A 244 -2.28 2.90 16.65
C ARG A 244 -3.27 2.70 15.53
N PHE A 245 -2.95 1.81 14.61
CA PHE A 245 -3.91 1.36 13.61
C PHE A 245 -4.78 0.25 14.20
N VAL A 246 -6.05 0.21 13.79
CA VAL A 246 -6.98 -0.87 14.12
C VAL A 246 -7.64 -1.30 12.83
N GLY A 247 -7.73 -2.59 12.54
CA GLY A 247 -8.30 -3.02 11.27
C GLY A 247 -8.54 -4.50 11.13
N THR A 248 -9.08 -4.86 9.97
CA THR A 248 -9.31 -6.24 9.53
C THR A 248 -9.36 -6.31 8.01
N ALA A 249 -9.12 -7.50 7.47
CA ALA A 249 -9.27 -7.78 6.04
C ALA A 249 -9.59 -9.25 5.80
N ASP A 250 -10.17 -9.48 4.62
CA ASP A 250 -10.29 -10.77 3.96
C ASP A 250 -9.49 -10.59 2.66
N ASP A 251 -8.20 -10.95 2.56
CA ASP A 251 -7.43 -11.74 3.53
C ASP A 251 -6.38 -10.98 4.32
N ILE A 252 -5.70 -10.02 3.68
CA ILE A 252 -4.46 -9.43 4.19
C ILE A 252 -4.63 -7.93 4.37
N LEU A 253 -4.28 -7.43 5.56
CA LEU A 253 -4.03 -6.01 5.83
C LEU A 253 -2.79 -5.87 6.70
N ILE A 254 -1.70 -5.36 6.15
CA ILE A 254 -0.45 -5.11 6.88
C ILE A 254 -0.09 -3.65 6.79
N VAL A 255 0.22 -3.02 7.92
CA VAL A 255 0.64 -1.61 7.97
C VAL A 255 2.04 -1.52 8.56
N GLY A 256 2.93 -0.88 7.82
CA GLY A 256 4.30 -0.55 8.21
C GLY A 256 4.50 0.95 8.38
N VAL A 257 5.09 1.36 9.49
CA VAL A 257 5.48 2.75 9.79
C VAL A 257 7.00 2.80 10.00
N LYS A 258 7.69 3.69 9.28
CA LYS A 258 9.17 3.77 9.29
C LYS A 258 9.84 2.39 9.07
N GLY A 259 9.30 1.62 8.12
CA GLY A 259 9.82 0.29 7.75
C GLY A 259 9.60 -0.81 8.80
N ARG A 260 8.78 -0.58 9.83
CA ARG A 260 8.43 -1.57 10.86
C ARG A 260 6.94 -1.87 10.82
N THR A 261 6.58 -3.14 10.84
CA THR A 261 5.18 -3.58 10.98
C THR A 261 4.62 -3.10 12.30
N VAL A 262 3.50 -2.38 12.25
CA VAL A 262 2.75 -1.92 13.43
C VAL A 262 1.33 -2.50 13.47
N LEU A 263 0.88 -3.13 12.39
CA LEU A 263 -0.38 -3.88 12.33
C LEU A 263 -0.24 -4.98 11.29
N SER A 264 -0.68 -6.19 11.63
CA SER A 264 -1.01 -7.25 10.68
C SER A 264 -2.36 -7.82 11.05
N ALA A 265 -3.37 -7.54 10.23
CA ALA A 265 -4.76 -7.93 10.43
C ALA A 265 -5.25 -8.80 9.26
N GLY A 266 -6.38 -9.47 9.49
CA GLY A 266 -6.94 -10.47 8.58
C GLY A 266 -6.54 -11.89 8.99
N PHE A 267 -6.39 -12.78 8.01
CA PHE A 267 -6.12 -14.20 8.27
C PHE A 267 -4.66 -14.44 8.68
N THR A 268 -4.46 -15.19 9.76
CA THR A 268 -3.13 -15.40 10.36
C THR A 268 -2.25 -16.29 9.48
N GLU A 269 -2.85 -17.25 8.78
CA GLU A 269 -2.23 -18.12 7.78
C GLU A 269 -1.68 -17.36 6.57
N SER A 270 -2.22 -16.16 6.30
CA SER A 270 -1.82 -15.28 5.21
C SER A 270 -0.80 -14.22 5.64
N ASN A 271 -0.30 -14.28 6.88
CA ASN A 271 0.74 -13.39 7.40
C ASN A 271 2.14 -14.04 7.34
N PRO A 272 3.04 -13.57 6.45
CA PRO A 272 4.41 -14.10 6.37
C PRO A 272 5.33 -13.67 7.54
N GLY A 273 4.82 -12.79 8.40
CA GLY A 273 5.57 -12.06 9.40
C GLY A 273 5.60 -12.78 10.73
N LYS A 274 6.23 -12.14 11.71
CA LYS A 274 6.22 -12.59 13.12
C LYS A 274 5.43 -11.66 14.04
N TRP A 275 4.88 -10.59 13.48
CA TRP A 275 4.11 -9.64 14.24
C TRP A 275 2.80 -10.30 14.68
N THR A 276 2.44 -10.11 15.95
CA THR A 276 1.19 -10.57 16.57
C THR A 276 0.68 -9.44 17.45
N PRO A 277 -0.64 -9.26 17.58
CA PRO A 277 -1.19 -8.26 18.49
C PRO A 277 -0.83 -8.59 19.94
N ASP A 278 -0.67 -7.56 20.78
CA ASP A 278 -0.44 -7.72 22.22
C ASP A 278 -1.64 -8.38 22.92
N ASP A 279 -2.85 -8.00 22.49
CA ASP A 279 -4.13 -8.50 23.02
C ASP A 279 -4.88 -9.30 21.95
N GLU A 280 -5.59 -10.36 22.36
CA GLU A 280 -6.45 -11.10 21.45
C GLU A 280 -7.58 -10.21 20.90
N PRO A 281 -7.83 -10.21 19.57
CA PRO A 281 -8.94 -9.49 18.96
C PRO A 281 -10.30 -9.88 19.56
N THR A 282 -10.96 -8.96 20.26
CA THR A 282 -12.26 -9.21 20.89
C THR A 282 -13.44 -8.60 20.13
N HIS A 283 -13.22 -7.50 19.43
CA HIS A 283 -14.28 -6.75 18.75
C HIS A 283 -14.60 -7.29 17.35
N ASN A 284 -15.89 -7.38 17.03
CA ASN A 284 -16.34 -7.85 15.74
C ASN A 284 -16.04 -6.84 14.62
N ALA A 285 -15.74 -7.39 13.45
CA ALA A 285 -15.63 -6.66 12.20
C ALA A 285 -17.02 -6.21 11.69
N PRO A 286 -17.08 -5.43 10.59
CA PRO A 286 -18.34 -5.17 9.90
C PRO A 286 -19.12 -6.47 9.62
N PRO A 287 -20.44 -6.52 9.87
CA PRO A 287 -21.25 -7.73 9.74
C PRO A 287 -21.60 -8.01 8.27
N VAL A 288 -20.58 -8.04 7.41
CA VAL A 288 -20.70 -8.24 5.95
C VAL A 288 -20.34 -9.67 5.54
N SER A 289 -19.59 -10.40 6.37
CA SER A 289 -19.23 -11.80 6.20
C SER A 289 -19.02 -12.45 7.57
N GLU A 290 -19.38 -13.72 7.70
CA GLU A 290 -19.11 -14.54 8.90
C GLU A 290 -17.64 -14.93 9.03
N TYR A 291 -16.89 -14.89 7.93
CA TYR A 291 -15.48 -15.28 7.87
C TYR A 291 -14.53 -14.11 8.15
N LEU A 292 -15.03 -12.87 8.09
CA LEU A 292 -14.20 -11.68 8.27
C LEU A 292 -13.58 -11.69 9.68
N PRO A 293 -12.23 -11.73 9.80
CA PRO A 293 -11.57 -11.79 11.11
C PRO A 293 -11.92 -10.59 11.99
N LYS A 294 -11.89 -10.79 13.30
CA LYS A 294 -12.13 -9.73 14.29
C LYS A 294 -11.14 -8.57 14.12
N LEU A 295 -11.54 -7.39 14.60
CA LEU A 295 -10.68 -6.20 14.56
C LEU A 295 -9.41 -6.42 15.39
N THR A 296 -8.27 -6.28 14.73
CA THR A 296 -6.95 -6.37 15.34
C THR A 296 -6.45 -4.97 15.67
N ALA A 297 -6.04 -4.76 16.93
CA ALA A 297 -5.37 -3.54 17.35
C ALA A 297 -3.86 -3.66 17.15
N GLY A 298 -3.26 -2.64 16.54
CA GLY A 298 -1.84 -2.57 16.27
C GLY A 298 -1.03 -1.96 17.42
N ASP A 299 0.28 -1.87 17.20
CA ASP A 299 1.23 -1.25 18.10
C ASP A 299 1.05 0.27 18.14
N TRP A 300 1.28 0.86 19.31
CA TRP A 300 1.36 2.30 19.45
C TRP A 300 2.64 2.85 18.84
N PHE A 301 2.51 3.87 17.99
CA PHE A 301 3.61 4.62 17.40
C PHE A 301 3.41 6.13 17.60
N LYS A 302 4.52 6.86 17.64
CA LYS A 302 4.52 8.32 17.83
C LYS A 302 4.75 9.03 16.51
N LEU A 303 3.94 10.06 16.26
CA LEU A 303 4.16 11.03 15.18
C LEU A 303 4.55 12.38 15.78
N THR A 304 5.64 12.94 15.28
CA THR A 304 6.03 14.31 15.59
C THR A 304 5.15 15.27 14.79
N PRO A 305 4.75 16.43 15.35
CA PRO A 305 3.96 17.42 14.63
C PRO A 305 4.62 17.82 13.31
N GLY A 306 3.91 17.67 12.21
CA GLY A 306 4.34 18.07 10.87
C GLY A 306 5.39 17.17 10.21
N GLU A 307 6.03 16.25 10.93
CA GLU A 307 7.11 15.40 10.41
C GLU A 307 6.57 14.38 9.40
N ALA A 308 7.16 14.37 8.20
CA ALA A 308 6.82 13.41 7.17
C ALA A 308 7.39 12.03 7.49
N THR A 309 6.51 11.07 7.72
CA THR A 309 6.85 9.70 8.12
C THR A 309 6.51 8.71 7.01
N ASP A 310 7.36 7.71 6.79
CA ASP A 310 7.09 6.66 5.80
C ASP A 310 5.95 5.74 6.25
N LEU A 311 5.03 5.47 5.33
CA LEU A 311 3.89 4.58 5.49
C LEU A 311 3.87 3.56 4.34
N SER A 312 3.68 2.30 4.70
CA SER A 312 3.40 1.23 3.75
C SER A 312 2.14 0.50 4.19
N VAL A 313 1.18 0.33 3.29
CA VAL A 313 -0.03 -0.46 3.52
C VAL A 313 -0.06 -1.57 2.48
N VAL A 314 -0.13 -2.81 2.92
CA VAL A 314 -0.27 -3.98 2.07
C VAL A 314 -1.68 -4.51 2.25
N ILE A 315 -2.37 -4.69 1.14
CA ILE A 315 -3.63 -5.42 1.10
C ILE A 315 -3.50 -6.59 0.15
N GLY A 316 -4.27 -7.66 0.34
CA GLY A 316 -4.18 -8.81 -0.55
C GLY A 316 -5.25 -9.85 -0.30
N GLU A 317 -5.32 -10.76 -1.25
CA GLU A 317 -6.34 -11.81 -1.30
C GLU A 317 -5.66 -13.12 -1.73
N ILE A 318 -5.81 -14.13 -0.88
CA ILE A 318 -5.21 -15.46 -0.94
C ILE A 318 -6.13 -16.44 -0.16
N PRO A 319 -6.73 -17.46 -0.80
CA PRO A 319 -6.34 -18.04 -2.09
C PRO A 319 -7.20 -17.64 -3.30
N GLY A 320 -8.30 -16.91 -3.12
CA GLY A 320 -9.31 -16.56 -4.12
C GLY A 320 -10.70 -16.43 -3.49
N GLY A 321 -11.52 -15.48 -3.92
CA GLY A 321 -12.92 -15.40 -3.52
C GLY A 321 -13.44 -13.98 -3.35
N GLU A 322 -13.65 -13.59 -2.10
CA GLU A 322 -14.07 -12.24 -1.72
C GLU A 322 -12.88 -11.46 -1.16
N PHE A 323 -12.96 -10.14 -1.23
CA PHE A 323 -11.98 -9.25 -0.65
C PHE A 323 -12.67 -8.10 0.08
N GLY A 324 -12.19 -7.80 1.28
CA GLY A 324 -12.62 -6.65 2.07
C GLY A 324 -11.46 -6.14 2.93
N CYS A 325 -11.40 -4.84 3.17
CA CYS A 325 -10.33 -4.26 3.97
C CYS A 325 -10.81 -3.00 4.70
N TYR A 326 -10.57 -2.96 6.01
CA TYR A 326 -11.06 -1.91 6.88
C TYR A 326 -9.94 -1.41 7.78
N LEU A 327 -9.49 -0.17 7.57
CA LEU A 327 -8.42 0.45 8.34
C LEU A 327 -8.92 1.70 9.07
N PHE A 328 -8.78 1.67 10.38
CA PHE A 328 -9.09 2.73 11.33
C PHE A 328 -7.82 3.21 12.04
N ILE A 329 -7.93 4.34 12.72
CA ILE A 329 -6.85 4.89 13.54
C ILE A 329 -7.38 5.33 14.89
N GLU A 330 -6.62 5.02 15.94
CA GLU A 330 -6.92 5.40 17.31
C GLU A 330 -5.81 6.30 17.86
N GLU A 331 -6.17 7.34 18.58
CA GLU A 331 -5.27 8.27 19.24
C GLU A 331 -5.27 8.02 20.75
N LYS A 332 -4.07 7.91 21.32
CA LYS A 332 -3.88 7.59 22.73
C LYS A 332 -4.38 8.74 23.60
N GLY A 333 -5.24 8.42 24.57
CA GLY A 333 -5.79 9.40 25.52
C GLY A 333 -7.02 10.14 25.02
N VAL A 334 -7.48 9.88 23.79
CA VAL A 334 -8.78 10.36 23.30
C VAL A 334 -9.88 9.41 23.73
N SER A 335 -10.99 9.95 24.23
CA SER A 335 -12.18 9.18 24.53
C SER A 335 -13.05 9.05 23.27
N TYR A 336 -13.45 7.82 22.96
CA TYR A 336 -14.33 7.50 21.84
C TYR A 336 -15.66 7.00 22.36
N ASP A 337 -16.74 7.41 21.70
CA ASP A 337 -18.05 6.79 21.88
C ASP A 337 -17.95 5.29 21.60
N LYS A 338 -18.83 4.51 22.23
CA LYS A 338 -18.88 3.06 22.07
C LYS A 338 -20.14 2.67 21.32
N ALA A 339 -20.01 1.74 20.38
CA ALA A 339 -21.14 1.11 19.72
C ALA A 339 -21.89 0.19 20.72
N GLY A 340 -23.05 -0.32 20.30
CA GLY A 340 -23.88 -1.19 21.15
C GLY A 340 -23.18 -2.48 21.64
N ASP A 341 -22.14 -2.92 20.93
CA ASP A 341 -21.29 -4.08 21.28
C ASP A 341 -20.10 -3.72 22.19
N GLY A 342 -20.00 -2.47 22.64
CA GLY A 342 -18.93 -1.96 23.49
C GLY A 342 -17.64 -1.60 22.76
N ARG A 343 -17.57 -1.80 21.44
CA ARG A 343 -16.42 -1.43 20.60
C ARG A 343 -16.29 0.10 20.49
N PRO A 344 -15.08 0.67 20.54
CA PRO A 344 -14.89 2.09 20.25
C PRO A 344 -15.26 2.43 18.81
N ILE A 345 -15.99 3.52 18.61
CA ILE A 345 -16.36 4.06 17.30
C ILE A 345 -15.17 4.87 16.77
N LEU A 346 -14.23 4.18 16.14
CA LEU A 346 -12.99 4.76 15.65
C LEU A 346 -13.18 5.50 14.31
N PRO A 347 -12.36 6.53 14.04
CA PRO A 347 -12.30 7.16 12.73
C PRO A 347 -11.62 6.26 11.70
N VAL A 348 -12.15 6.28 10.48
CA VAL A 348 -11.50 5.67 9.32
C VAL A 348 -10.18 6.41 9.04
N PHE A 349 -9.09 5.66 8.85
CA PHE A 349 -7.80 6.27 8.51
C PHE A 349 -7.86 6.90 7.12
N LYS A 350 -7.47 8.16 7.01
CA LYS A 350 -7.52 8.93 5.76
C LYS A 350 -6.35 9.90 5.61
N LEU A 351 -5.91 10.06 4.37
CA LEU A 351 -4.88 11.03 3.95
C LEU A 351 -5.50 12.28 3.33
N LYS A 352 -6.75 12.22 2.89
CA LYS A 352 -7.54 13.34 2.38
C LYS A 352 -8.96 13.22 2.94
N ASP A 353 -9.66 14.33 3.05
CA ASP A 353 -11.08 14.28 3.39
C ASP A 353 -11.89 13.50 2.37
N PHE A 354 -12.85 12.73 2.87
CA PHE A 354 -13.74 11.95 2.02
C PHE A 354 -14.62 12.86 1.18
N SER A 355 -14.70 12.56 -0.11
CA SER A 355 -15.72 13.11 -1.00
C SER A 355 -17.12 12.68 -0.52
N GLN A 356 -18.17 13.36 -1.03
CA GLN A 356 -19.55 12.96 -0.74
C GLN A 356 -19.83 11.52 -1.21
N SER A 357 -19.29 11.11 -2.36
CA SER A 357 -19.48 9.77 -2.91
C SER A 357 -18.79 8.70 -2.04
N GLU A 358 -17.56 8.97 -1.58
CA GLU A 358 -16.84 8.08 -0.67
C GLU A 358 -17.58 7.92 0.65
N ARG A 359 -18.11 9.01 1.22
CA ARG A 359 -18.93 8.93 2.44
C ARG A 359 -20.15 8.04 2.25
N GLN A 360 -20.85 8.19 1.12
CA GLN A 360 -22.01 7.36 0.82
C GLN A 360 -21.63 5.88 0.71
N THR A 361 -20.58 5.53 -0.05
CA THR A 361 -20.12 4.14 -0.20
C THR A 361 -19.65 3.54 1.12
N ILE A 362 -18.85 4.26 1.90
CA ILE A 362 -18.29 3.77 3.17
C ILE A 362 -19.40 3.55 4.20
N SER A 363 -20.48 4.34 4.18
CA SER A 363 -21.58 4.22 5.13
C SER A 363 -22.60 3.11 4.79
N GLN A 364 -22.47 2.41 3.66
CA GLN A 364 -23.46 1.41 3.22
C GLN A 364 -23.47 0.11 4.03
N ASP A 365 -22.36 -0.23 4.70
CA ASP A 365 -22.22 -1.50 5.43
C ASP A 365 -22.87 -1.51 6.82
N GLY A 366 -23.50 -0.41 7.24
CA GLY A 366 -24.16 -0.30 8.55
C GLY A 366 -23.20 -0.36 9.75
N TYR A 367 -21.88 -0.37 9.54
CA TYR A 367 -20.91 -0.44 10.62
C TYR A 367 -20.65 0.94 11.22
N GLU A 368 -20.89 1.08 12.54
CA GLU A 368 -20.67 2.33 13.26
C GLU A 368 -19.18 2.73 13.27
N LYS A 369 -18.89 3.91 12.72
CA LYS A 369 -17.54 4.47 12.54
C LYS A 369 -17.60 5.98 12.40
N ARG A 370 -16.47 6.65 12.66
CA ARG A 370 -16.35 8.10 12.47
C ARG A 370 -15.80 8.44 11.09
N MET A 371 -16.47 9.39 10.42
CA MET A 371 -16.06 9.90 9.11
C MET A 371 -15.35 11.26 9.20
N ASP A 372 -15.41 11.90 10.36
CA ASP A 372 -14.90 13.23 10.71
C ASP A 372 -13.53 13.20 11.42
N GLY A 373 -12.77 12.11 11.26
CA GLY A 373 -11.45 11.94 11.87
C GLY A 373 -10.35 12.85 11.32
N PRO A 374 -9.14 12.81 11.93
CA PRO A 374 -7.98 13.54 11.46
C PRO A 374 -7.53 13.11 10.05
N VAL A 375 -6.92 14.03 9.33
CA VAL A 375 -6.38 13.84 7.97
C VAL A 375 -4.85 13.81 8.07
N PHE A 376 -4.22 12.77 7.51
CA PHE A 376 -2.76 12.54 7.65
C PHE A 376 -1.94 12.81 6.38
N GLY A 377 -2.55 13.27 5.29
CA GLY A 377 -1.84 13.51 4.03
C GLY A 377 -1.10 14.85 3.97
N PHE A 378 -0.40 15.03 2.84
CA PHE A 378 0.23 16.30 2.46
C PHE A 378 -0.67 16.96 1.42
N TYR A 379 -1.24 18.09 1.80
CA TYR A 379 -2.04 18.94 0.93
C TYR A 379 -1.51 20.37 1.00
#